data_AF-A0A837RI71-F1
#
_entry.id   AF-A0A837RI71-F1
#
_cell.length_a   1.000
_cell.length_b   1.000
_cell.length_c   1.000
_cell.angle_alpha   90.00
_cell.angle_beta   90.00
_cell.angle_gamma   90.00
#
_symmetry.space_group_name_H-M   'P 1'
#
loop_
_entity.id
_entity.type
_entity.pdbx_description
1 polymer ?
#
loop_
_entity_poly.entity_id
_entity_poly.type
_entity_poly.pdbx_seq_one_letter_code
_entity_poly.pdbx_strand_id
1 'polypeptide(L)'
;MYLQNGLGVAVALTGVVMLPGGIINAIVSFGAGRAYDKIGAKWLTRLGFLISMFGAIMFLLSNSHSSLGFIIAAHILIMIGVPLAMSPSQTYGLNSLDAYQSADGSAIINTFEQVLGAVATGIATILLSTGQANYLANGGTSQKLAFTNGAHYGFVFTLILAVFGFILAFRVHNKSKETVDVKESKPLDNKGKENAVTE
;
A
#
# COMPACT_ATOMS: atom_id res chain seq x y z
N MET A 1 16.12 9.98 0.92
CA MET A 1 16.78 11.13 1.55
C MET A 1 17.39 10.82 2.92
N TYR A 2 16.71 10.10 3.83
CA TYR A 2 17.22 9.82 5.18
C TYR A 2 18.56 9.07 5.23
N LEU A 3 18.73 7.98 4.48
CA LEU A 3 20.00 7.24 4.42
C LEU A 3 21.19 8.13 4.00
N GLN A 4 20.96 9.03 3.05
CA GLN A 4 22.02 9.89 2.50
C GLN A 4 22.30 11.09 3.42
N ASN A 5 21.27 11.87 3.75
CA ASN A 5 21.44 13.14 4.46
C ASN A 5 21.41 13.00 5.99
N GLY A 6 20.71 12.00 6.53
CA GLY A 6 20.65 11.73 7.96
C GLY A 6 21.79 10.83 8.43
N LEU A 7 22.08 9.74 7.71
CA LEU A 7 23.12 8.77 8.09
C LEU A 7 24.45 8.93 7.34
N GLY A 8 24.50 9.77 6.31
CA GLY A 8 25.74 9.98 5.53
C GLY A 8 26.10 8.82 4.60
N VAL A 9 25.15 7.94 4.25
CA VAL A 9 25.39 6.83 3.32
C VAL A 9 25.56 7.37 1.90
N ALA A 10 26.57 6.89 1.19
CA ALA A 10 26.78 7.26 -0.21
C ALA A 10 25.54 6.95 -1.07
N VAL A 11 25.27 7.79 -2.08
CA VAL A 11 24.10 7.64 -2.97
C VAL A 11 24.10 6.28 -3.67
N ALA A 12 25.25 5.85 -4.21
CA ALA A 12 25.40 4.55 -4.87
C ALA A 12 25.08 3.38 -3.93
N LEU A 13 25.57 3.44 -2.68
CA LEU A 13 25.30 2.40 -1.68
C LEU A 13 23.84 2.40 -1.25
N THR A 14 23.21 3.58 -1.15
CA THR A 14 21.78 3.70 -0.84
C THR A 14 20.92 2.91 -1.85
N GLY A 15 21.27 2.95 -3.14
CA GLY A 15 20.57 2.17 -4.17
C GLY A 15 20.65 0.67 -3.92
N VAL A 16 21.86 0.15 -3.67
CA VAL A 16 22.10 -1.28 -3.38
C VAL A 16 21.36 -1.71 -2.11
N VAL A 17 21.37 -0.87 -1.07
CA VAL A 17 20.74 -1.12 0.23
C VAL A 17 19.20 -1.18 0.13
N MET A 18 18.60 -0.42 -0.78
CA MET A 18 17.13 -0.39 -0.98
C MET A 18 16.64 -1.47 -1.96
N LEU A 19 17.53 -2.01 -2.80
CA LEU A 19 17.19 -2.99 -3.83
C LEU A 19 16.46 -4.24 -3.29
N PRO A 20 16.87 -4.87 -2.17
CA PRO A 20 16.14 -6.02 -1.62
C PRO A 20 14.67 -5.71 -1.30
N GLY A 21 14.39 -4.49 -0.82
CA GLY A 21 13.01 -4.05 -0.56
C GLY A 21 12.18 -4.02 -1.84
N GLY A 22 12.74 -3.53 -2.95
CA GLY A 22 12.07 -3.51 -4.24
C GLY A 22 11.76 -4.92 -4.78
N ILE A 23 12.69 -5.87 -4.66
CA ILE A 23 12.46 -7.26 -5.05
C ILE A 23 11.32 -7.87 -4.24
N ILE A 24 11.34 -7.68 -2.92
CA ILE A 24 10.31 -8.19 -2.02
C ILE A 24 8.95 -7.57 -2.36
N ASN A 25 8.90 -6.26 -2.60
CA ASN A 25 7.68 -5.57 -3.01
C ASN A 25 7.07 -6.18 -4.30
N ALA A 26 7.90 -6.47 -5.31
CA ALA A 26 7.45 -7.09 -6.55
C ALA A 26 6.86 -8.50 -6.32
N ILE A 27 7.54 -9.32 -5.53
CA ILE A 27 7.09 -10.68 -5.18
C ILE A 27 5.77 -10.62 -4.40
N VAL A 28 5.68 -9.74 -3.40
CA VAL A 28 4.48 -9.60 -2.56
C VAL A 28 3.32 -9.06 -3.38
N SER A 29 3.54 -8.08 -4.25
CA SER A 29 2.49 -7.54 -5.14
C SER A 29 1.88 -8.63 -6.03
N PHE A 30 2.72 -9.48 -6.63
CA PHE A 30 2.26 -10.61 -7.44
C PHE A 30 1.55 -11.70 -6.61
N GLY A 31 2.00 -11.92 -5.37
CA GLY A 31 1.39 -12.88 -4.45
C GLY A 31 0.07 -12.41 -3.85
N ALA A 32 -0.05 -11.12 -3.53
CA ALA A 32 -1.21 -10.51 -2.89
C ALA A 32 -2.48 -10.67 -3.73
N GLY A 33 -2.37 -10.50 -5.05
CA GLY A 33 -3.47 -10.72 -5.99
C GLY A 33 -4.03 -12.15 -5.93
N ARG A 34 -3.16 -13.18 -5.87
CA ARG A 34 -3.60 -14.58 -5.73
C ARG A 34 -4.13 -14.90 -4.33
N ALA A 35 -3.57 -14.26 -3.31
CA ALA A 35 -4.00 -14.46 -1.93
C ALA A 35 -5.39 -13.85 -1.68
N TYR A 36 -5.77 -12.81 -2.43
CA TYR A 36 -7.12 -12.23 -2.41
C TYR A 36 -8.20 -13.28 -2.70
N ASP A 37 -8.00 -14.13 -3.72
CA ASP A 37 -9.00 -15.12 -4.14
C ASP A 37 -9.26 -16.22 -3.11
N LYS A 38 -8.29 -16.46 -2.22
CA LYS A 38 -8.34 -17.52 -1.20
C LYS A 38 -8.72 -17.02 0.20
N ILE A 39 -8.18 -15.87 0.62
CA ILE A 39 -8.27 -15.36 1.99
C ILE A 39 -9.24 -14.16 2.07
N GLY A 40 -9.45 -13.47 0.94
CA GLY A 40 -10.32 -12.31 0.82
C GLY A 40 -9.69 -10.99 1.24
N ALA A 41 -10.30 -9.90 0.78
CA ALA A 41 -9.81 -8.53 0.96
C ALA A 41 -9.59 -8.14 2.43
N LYS A 42 -10.51 -8.56 3.30
CA LYS A 42 -10.60 -8.13 4.70
C LYS A 42 -9.32 -8.45 5.48
N TRP A 43 -8.85 -9.69 5.40
CA TRP A 43 -7.71 -10.15 6.20
C TRP A 43 -6.38 -9.67 5.62
N LEU A 44 -6.21 -9.68 4.30
CA LEU A 44 -5.00 -9.17 3.67
C LEU A 44 -4.78 -7.69 3.95
N THR A 45 -5.83 -6.88 3.81
CA THR A 45 -5.73 -5.43 4.02
C THR A 45 -5.31 -5.10 5.46
N ARG A 46 -5.91 -5.78 6.44
CA ARG A 46 -5.55 -5.60 7.86
C ARG A 46 -4.13 -6.04 8.16
N LEU A 47 -3.72 -7.20 7.63
CA LEU A 47 -2.37 -7.72 7.83
C LEU A 47 -1.33 -6.81 7.19
N GLY A 48 -1.58 -6.31 5.98
CA GLY A 48 -0.70 -5.37 5.28
C GLY A 48 -0.49 -4.09 6.09
N PHE A 49 -1.58 -3.45 6.54
CA PHE A 49 -1.47 -2.25 7.40
C PHE A 49 -0.79 -2.52 8.73
N LEU A 50 -1.01 -3.68 9.35
CA LEU A 50 -0.33 -4.06 10.59
C LEU A 50 1.19 -4.19 10.38
N ILE A 51 1.61 -4.87 9.31
CA ILE A 51 3.03 -5.00 8.95
C ILE A 51 3.63 -3.61 8.64
N SER A 52 2.93 -2.77 7.88
CA SER A 52 3.36 -1.40 7.59
C SER A 52 3.50 -0.56 8.86
N MET A 53 2.61 -0.74 9.84
CA MET A 53 2.68 -0.04 11.13
C MET A 53 3.94 -0.44 11.90
N PHE A 54 4.28 -1.73 11.96
CA PHE A 54 5.54 -2.17 12.56
C PHE A 54 6.76 -1.58 11.84
N GLY A 55 6.76 -1.55 10.51
CA GLY A 55 7.83 -0.90 9.74
C GLY A 55 7.95 0.60 10.04
N ALA A 56 6.82 1.31 10.13
CA ALA A 56 6.78 2.73 10.47
C ALA A 56 7.28 3.00 11.91
N ILE A 57 6.91 2.15 12.87
CA ILE A 57 7.43 2.21 14.25
C ILE A 57 8.94 1.98 14.26
N MET A 58 9.45 1.00 13.52
CA MET A 58 10.90 0.79 13.41
C MET A 58 11.61 2.02 12.83
N PHE A 59 11.05 2.66 11.80
CA PHE A 59 11.61 3.92 11.29
C PHE A 59 11.61 5.03 12.34
N LEU A 60 10.53 5.17 13.10
CA LEU A 60 10.41 6.15 14.18
C LEU A 60 11.45 5.92 15.29
N LEU A 61 11.73 4.65 15.62
CA LEU A 61 12.77 4.28 16.58
C LEU A 61 14.20 4.41 16.02
N SER A 62 14.36 4.57 14.71
CA SER A 62 15.66 4.70 14.08
C SER A 62 16.29 6.06 14.43
N ASN A 63 17.56 6.10 14.76
CA ASN A 63 18.31 7.32 15.06
C ASN A 63 19.70 7.28 14.41
N SER A 64 20.52 8.28 14.66
CA SER A 64 21.86 8.41 14.08
C SER A 64 22.85 7.29 14.46
N HIS A 65 22.55 6.50 15.49
CA HIS A 65 23.33 5.33 15.90
C HIS A 65 22.73 4.00 15.43
N SER A 66 21.57 4.01 14.78
CA SER A 66 20.95 2.79 14.27
C SER A 66 21.80 2.14 13.19
N SER A 67 21.91 0.81 13.25
CA SER A 67 22.63 0.06 12.22
C SER A 67 21.92 0.14 10.87
N LEU A 68 22.69 0.09 9.78
CA LEU A 68 22.12 0.04 8.43
C LEU A 68 21.17 -1.16 8.27
N GLY A 69 21.51 -2.30 8.87
CA GLY A 69 20.66 -3.50 8.87
C GLY A 69 19.28 -3.26 9.47
N PHE A 70 19.18 -2.49 10.55
CA PHE A 70 17.89 -2.15 11.18
C PHE A 70 16.99 -1.34 10.23
N ILE A 71 17.57 -0.41 9.48
CA ILE A 71 16.83 0.44 8.54
C ILE A 71 16.43 -0.33 7.28
N ILE A 72 17.29 -1.25 6.81
CA ILE A 72 16.94 -2.18 5.74
C ILE A 72 15.76 -3.05 6.16
N ALA A 73 15.79 -3.60 7.38
CA ALA A 73 14.68 -4.41 7.89
C ALA A 73 13.38 -3.61 7.98
N ALA A 74 13.42 -2.37 8.50
CA ALA A 74 12.26 -1.48 8.54
C ALA A 74 11.72 -1.19 7.12
N HIS A 75 12.62 -0.94 6.17
CA HIS A 75 12.26 -0.72 4.76
C HIS A 75 11.60 -1.95 4.14
N ILE A 76 12.14 -3.14 4.38
CA ILE A 76 11.59 -4.40 3.89
C ILE A 76 10.18 -4.63 4.44
N LEU A 77 9.94 -4.38 5.74
CA LEU A 77 8.61 -4.52 6.32
C LEU A 77 7.59 -3.62 5.63
N ILE A 78 7.92 -2.34 5.39
CA ILE A 78 7.02 -1.45 4.64
C ILE A 78 6.80 -1.97 3.22
N MET A 79 7.85 -2.45 2.55
CA MET A 79 7.77 -3.02 1.20
C MET A 79 6.97 -4.33 1.13
N ILE A 80 6.70 -4.99 2.26
CA ILE A 80 5.76 -6.12 2.35
C ILE A 80 4.35 -5.60 2.65
N GLY A 81 4.21 -4.73 3.64
CA GLY A 81 2.91 -4.32 4.16
C GLY A 81 2.08 -3.50 3.17
N VAL A 82 2.72 -2.56 2.46
CA VAL A 82 2.04 -1.65 1.52
C VAL A 82 1.37 -2.40 0.36
N PRO A 83 2.09 -3.21 -0.45
CA PRO A 83 1.46 -3.92 -1.57
C PRO A 83 0.42 -4.94 -1.09
N LEU A 84 0.63 -5.55 0.07
CA LEU A 84 -0.29 -6.51 0.67
C LEU A 84 -1.60 -5.86 1.10
N ALA A 85 -1.61 -4.56 1.42
CA ALA A 85 -2.83 -3.81 1.72
C ALA A 85 -3.45 -3.16 0.47
N MET A 86 -2.61 -2.60 -0.40
CA MET A 86 -3.02 -1.79 -1.55
C MET A 86 -3.70 -2.64 -2.63
N SER A 87 -3.06 -3.73 -3.07
CA SER A 87 -3.60 -4.60 -4.14
C SER A 87 -5.00 -5.16 -3.83
N PRO A 88 -5.27 -5.79 -2.67
CA PRO A 88 -6.60 -6.29 -2.35
C PRO A 88 -7.63 -5.18 -2.15
N SER A 89 -7.23 -4.00 -1.68
CA SER A 89 -8.12 -2.85 -1.50
C SER A 89 -8.59 -2.28 -2.85
N GLN A 90 -7.67 -2.14 -3.80
CA GLN A 90 -7.99 -1.72 -5.17
C GLN A 90 -8.92 -2.72 -5.85
N THR A 91 -8.58 -4.01 -5.79
CA THR A 91 -9.40 -5.08 -6.36
C THR A 91 -10.79 -5.14 -5.71
N TYR A 92 -10.87 -4.98 -4.38
CA TYR A 92 -12.15 -4.91 -3.68
C TYR A 92 -12.99 -3.70 -4.12
N GLY A 93 -12.36 -2.53 -4.28
CA GLY A 93 -12.98 -1.31 -4.78
C GLY A 93 -13.54 -1.53 -6.18
N LEU A 94 -12.74 -2.01 -7.12
CA LEU A 94 -13.15 -2.22 -8.51
C LEU A 94 -14.21 -3.32 -8.66
N ASN A 95 -14.13 -4.39 -7.88
CA ASN A 95 -15.15 -5.46 -7.84
C ASN A 95 -16.50 -5.02 -7.23
N SER A 96 -16.61 -3.77 -6.78
CA SER A 96 -17.88 -3.17 -6.36
C SER A 96 -18.63 -2.46 -7.49
N LEU A 97 -17.98 -2.27 -8.65
CA LEU A 97 -18.56 -1.63 -9.84
C LEU A 97 -18.99 -2.68 -10.88
N ASP A 98 -19.88 -2.27 -11.79
CA ASP A 98 -20.20 -3.05 -12.98
C ASP A 98 -19.01 -3.08 -13.95
N ALA A 99 -18.91 -4.15 -14.75
CA ALA A 99 -17.75 -4.37 -15.63
C ALA A 99 -17.46 -3.21 -16.60
N TYR A 100 -18.50 -2.49 -17.05
CA TYR A 100 -18.34 -1.34 -17.94
C TYR A 100 -17.81 -0.09 -17.23
N GLN A 101 -17.95 0.00 -15.90
CA GLN A 101 -17.49 1.12 -15.08
C GLN A 101 -16.09 0.90 -14.49
N SER A 102 -15.57 -0.33 -14.52
CA SER A 102 -14.26 -0.67 -13.94
C SER A 102 -13.10 0.13 -14.55
N ALA A 103 -13.18 0.48 -15.84
CA ALA A 103 -12.17 1.33 -16.49
C ALA A 103 -12.15 2.74 -15.89
N ASP A 104 -13.31 3.38 -15.75
CA ASP A 104 -13.45 4.71 -15.13
C ASP A 104 -13.06 4.67 -13.66
N GLY A 105 -13.48 3.63 -12.92
CA GLY A 105 -13.10 3.42 -11.53
C GLY A 105 -11.59 3.32 -11.34
N SER A 106 -10.90 2.59 -12.24
CA SER A 106 -9.44 2.48 -12.22
C SER A 106 -8.76 3.82 -12.51
N ALA A 107 -9.27 4.58 -13.49
CA ALA A 107 -8.77 5.92 -13.78
C ALA A 107 -8.90 6.83 -12.55
N ILE A 108 -10.06 6.82 -11.88
CA ILE A 108 -10.31 7.58 -10.65
C ILE A 108 -9.31 7.18 -9.54
N ILE A 109 -9.13 5.88 -9.28
CA ILE A 109 -8.15 5.40 -8.28
C ILE A 109 -6.75 5.93 -8.60
N ASN A 110 -6.30 5.80 -9.84
CA ASN A 110 -4.99 6.29 -10.26
C ASN A 110 -4.84 7.81 -10.08
N THR A 111 -5.88 8.59 -10.40
CA THR A 111 -5.87 10.04 -10.17
C THR A 111 -5.80 10.36 -8.68
N PHE A 112 -6.58 9.68 -7.83
CA PHE A 112 -6.51 9.87 -6.38
C PHE A 112 -5.13 9.50 -5.84
N GLU A 113 -4.51 8.42 -6.30
CA GLU A 113 -3.16 8.03 -5.88
C GLU A 113 -2.11 9.07 -6.26
N GLN A 114 -2.19 9.63 -7.47
CA GLN A 114 -1.27 10.69 -7.89
C GLN A 114 -1.46 11.96 -7.06
N VAL A 115 -2.71 12.40 -6.83
CA VAL A 115 -3.01 13.60 -6.04
C VAL A 115 -2.59 13.40 -4.58
N LEU A 116 -2.99 12.30 -3.95
CA LEU A 116 -2.63 11.98 -2.58
C LEU A 116 -1.11 11.78 -2.42
N GLY A 117 -0.44 11.17 -3.40
CA GLY A 117 1.01 11.02 -3.42
C GLY A 117 1.74 12.36 -3.46
N ALA A 118 1.27 13.29 -4.29
CA ALA A 118 1.80 14.66 -4.36
C ALA A 118 1.58 15.42 -3.05
N VAL A 119 0.36 15.38 -2.51
CA VAL A 119 0.00 16.04 -1.24
C VAL A 119 0.81 15.46 -0.08
N ALA A 120 0.91 14.13 0.04
CA ALA A 120 1.67 13.47 1.09
C ALA A 120 3.17 13.82 1.01
N THR A 121 3.73 13.89 -0.20
CA THR A 121 5.12 14.31 -0.42
C THR A 121 5.34 15.78 -0.01
N GLY A 122 4.40 16.66 -0.33
CA GLY A 122 4.42 18.06 0.09
C GLY A 122 4.38 18.20 1.61
N ILE A 123 3.45 17.52 2.27
CA ILE A 123 3.34 17.51 3.75
C ILE A 123 4.62 16.95 4.37
N ALA A 124 5.14 15.82 3.87
CA ALA A 124 6.38 15.23 4.38
C ALA A 124 7.57 16.18 4.24
N THR A 125 7.63 16.96 3.15
CA THR A 125 8.69 17.96 2.92
C THR A 125 8.56 19.13 3.88
N ILE A 126 7.33 19.63 4.12
CA ILE A 126 7.05 20.69 5.09
C ILE A 126 7.43 20.23 6.50
N LEU A 127 7.05 19.01 6.89
CA LEU A 127 7.37 18.43 8.20
C LEU A 127 8.89 18.24 8.39
N LEU A 128 9.59 17.75 7.36
CA LEU A 128 11.04 17.65 7.36
C LEU A 128 11.69 19.01 7.58
N SER A 129 11.29 20.02 6.80
CA SER A 129 11.80 21.39 6.91
C SER A 129 11.50 22.01 8.29
N THR A 130 10.29 21.79 8.80
CA THR A 130 9.86 22.28 10.13
C THR A 130 10.70 21.65 11.24
N GLY A 131 10.91 20.33 11.22
CA GLY A 131 11.72 19.67 12.24
C GLY A 131 13.21 20.02 12.14
N GLN A 132 13.72 20.31 10.94
CA GLN A 132 15.05 20.90 10.76
C GLN A 132 15.13 22.30 11.38
N ALA A 133 14.20 23.19 11.04
CA ALA A 133 14.15 24.55 11.57
C ALA A 133 14.05 24.57 13.10
N ASN A 134 13.20 23.73 13.68
CA ASN A 134 13.07 23.57 15.13
C ASN A 134 14.39 23.13 15.79
N TYR A 135 15.13 22.21 15.17
CA TYR A 135 16.42 21.77 15.72
C TYR A 135 17.45 22.91 15.74
N LEU A 136 17.55 23.67 14.64
CA LEU A 136 18.46 24.82 14.56
C LEU A 136 18.06 25.94 15.53
N ALA A 137 16.76 26.23 15.67
CA ALA A 137 16.25 27.25 16.59
C ALA A 137 16.56 26.94 18.06
N ASN A 138 16.67 25.66 18.44
CA ASN A 138 17.06 25.23 19.78
C ASN A 138 18.59 25.15 19.98
N GLY A 139 19.39 25.80 19.12
CA GLY A 139 20.85 25.87 19.24
C GLY A 139 21.60 24.69 18.60
N GLY A 140 20.91 23.82 17.86
CA GLY A 140 21.53 22.71 17.15
C GLY A 140 22.37 23.17 15.95
N THR A 141 23.63 22.73 15.88
CA THR A 141 24.59 23.16 14.83
C THR A 141 24.82 22.13 13.73
N SER A 142 24.52 20.86 13.98
CA SER A 142 24.74 19.77 13.03
C SER A 142 23.60 19.63 12.03
N GLN A 143 23.89 19.82 10.75
CA GLN A 143 22.93 19.65 9.66
C GLN A 143 22.43 18.20 9.51
N LYS A 144 23.28 17.22 9.82
CA LYS A 144 22.89 15.78 9.82
C LYS A 144 21.86 15.49 10.90
N LEU A 145 22.09 15.99 12.11
CA LEU A 145 21.15 15.82 13.22
C LEU A 145 19.85 16.59 12.99
N ALA A 146 19.93 17.79 12.39
CA ALA A 146 18.74 18.52 11.96
C ALA A 146 17.89 17.70 10.97
N PHE A 147 18.53 17.07 9.97
CA PHE A 147 17.85 16.22 9.01
C PHE A 147 17.21 15.00 9.69
N THR A 148 17.93 14.32 10.61
CA THR A 148 17.39 13.19 11.36
C THR A 148 16.18 13.59 12.19
N ASN A 149 16.25 14.73 12.89
CA ASN A 149 15.14 15.26 13.66
C ASN A 149 13.94 15.58 12.76
N GLY A 150 14.15 16.26 11.63
CA GLY A 150 13.08 16.52 10.66
C GLY A 150 12.48 15.25 10.05
N ALA A 151 13.31 14.24 9.77
CA ALA A 151 12.84 12.96 9.26
C ALA A 151 11.89 12.24 10.23
N HIS A 152 12.11 12.39 11.55
CA HIS A 152 11.22 11.83 12.58
C HIS A 152 9.81 12.40 12.51
N TYR A 153 9.64 13.70 12.22
CA TYR A 153 8.30 14.28 11.99
C TYR A 153 7.61 13.60 10.81
N GLY A 154 8.36 13.33 9.74
CA GLY A 154 7.87 12.54 8.60
C GLY A 154 7.51 11.10 8.96
N PHE A 155 8.30 10.44 9.82
CA PHE A 155 8.00 9.08 10.29
C PHE A 155 6.75 9.03 11.17
N VAL A 156 6.55 10.01 12.05
CA VAL A 156 5.31 10.16 12.83
C VAL A 156 4.11 10.34 11.90
N PHE A 157 4.24 11.20 10.89
CA PHE A 157 3.18 11.38 9.90
C PHE A 157 2.83 10.08 9.16
N THR A 158 3.83 9.34 8.69
CA THR A 158 3.62 8.02 8.07
C THR A 158 2.94 7.04 9.03
N LEU A 159 3.33 7.03 10.30
CA LEU A 159 2.71 6.17 11.31
C LEU A 159 1.24 6.55 11.54
N ILE A 160 0.91 7.84 11.61
CA ILE A 160 -0.48 8.31 11.72
C ILE A 160 -1.30 7.84 10.52
N LEU A 161 -0.77 7.95 9.30
CA LEU A 161 -1.45 7.45 8.09
C LEU A 161 -1.63 5.93 8.12
N ALA A 162 -0.63 5.17 8.58
CA ALA A 162 -0.72 3.73 8.71
C ALA A 162 -1.78 3.31 9.75
N VAL A 163 -1.86 4.00 10.89
CA VAL A 163 -2.90 3.78 11.92
C VAL A 163 -4.28 4.14 11.37
N PHE A 164 -4.41 5.27 10.69
CA PHE A 164 -5.68 5.67 10.07
C PHE A 164 -6.14 4.66 9.01
N GLY A 165 -5.24 4.22 8.14
CA GLY A 165 -5.50 3.18 7.15
C GLY A 165 -5.87 1.84 7.80
N PHE A 166 -5.21 1.45 8.89
CA PHE A 166 -5.55 0.26 9.67
C PHE A 166 -6.97 0.34 10.26
N ILE A 167 -7.37 1.50 10.79
CA ILE A 167 -8.74 1.73 11.29
C ILE A 167 -9.75 1.60 10.14
N LEU A 168 -9.47 2.19 8.98
CA LEU A 168 -10.33 2.08 7.79
C LEU A 168 -10.41 0.64 7.25
N ALA A 169 -9.35 -0.15 7.38
CA ALA A 169 -9.33 -1.56 6.97
C ALA A 169 -10.35 -2.43 7.72
N PHE A 170 -10.87 -1.97 8.87
CA PHE A 170 -11.97 -2.66 9.55
C PHE A 170 -13.30 -2.55 8.80
N ARG A 171 -13.49 -1.51 7.97
CA ARG A 171 -14.69 -1.33 7.14
C ARG A 171 -14.70 -2.18 5.87
N VAL A 172 -13.57 -2.80 5.51
CA VAL A 172 -13.52 -3.76 4.40
C VAL A 172 -14.19 -5.06 4.84
N HIS A 173 -15.24 -5.44 4.13
CA HIS A 173 -15.96 -6.70 4.33
C HIS A 173 -15.61 -7.67 3.19
N ASN A 174 -15.59 -8.98 3.44
CA ASN A 174 -15.51 -9.92 2.34
C ASN A 174 -16.88 -9.94 1.64
N LYS A 175 -16.95 -9.64 0.34
CA LYS A 175 -18.11 -10.07 -0.46
C LYS A 175 -18.09 -11.60 -0.48
N SER A 176 -19.16 -12.21 0.01
CA SER A 176 -19.40 -13.65 -0.21
C SER A 176 -19.37 -13.89 -1.71
N LYS A 177 -18.64 -14.92 -2.16
CA LYS A 177 -18.80 -15.42 -3.53
C LYS A 177 -20.27 -15.82 -3.65
N GLU A 178 -21.08 -14.99 -4.28
CA GLU A 178 -22.31 -15.47 -4.88
C GLU A 178 -21.84 -16.47 -5.93
N THR A 179 -21.96 -17.75 -5.60
CA THR A 179 -21.90 -18.82 -6.58
C THR A 179 -22.90 -18.44 -7.65
N VAL A 180 -22.40 -17.95 -8.79
CA VAL A 180 -23.14 -18.03 -10.04
C VAL A 180 -23.26 -19.51 -10.31
N ASP A 181 -24.25 -20.12 -9.65
CA ASP A 181 -24.80 -21.40 -10.00
C ASP A 181 -25.35 -21.15 -11.39
N VAL A 182 -24.55 -21.52 -12.39
CA VAL A 182 -24.99 -21.62 -13.78
C VAL A 182 -26.09 -22.66 -13.71
N LYS A 183 -27.32 -22.19 -13.47
CA LYS A 183 -28.54 -22.94 -13.71
C LYS A 183 -28.45 -23.34 -15.16
N GLU A 184 -27.98 -24.56 -15.35
CA GLU A 184 -28.10 -25.41 -16.50
C GLU A 184 -29.27 -24.89 -17.35
N SER A 185 -28.93 -24.21 -18.45
CA SER A 185 -29.90 -23.93 -19.50
C SER A 185 -30.34 -25.29 -20.00
N LYS A 186 -31.47 -25.80 -19.47
CA LYS A 186 -32.16 -26.95 -20.03
C LYS A 186 -32.24 -26.74 -21.54
N PRO A 187 -31.77 -27.69 -22.37
CA PRO A 187 -32.02 -27.62 -23.80
C PRO A 187 -33.53 -27.52 -23.98
N LEU A 188 -33.99 -26.50 -24.71
CA LEU A 188 -35.36 -26.45 -25.19
C LEU A 188 -35.61 -27.74 -25.96
N ASP A 189 -36.45 -28.61 -25.40
CA ASP A 189 -37.00 -29.78 -26.06
C ASP A 189 -37.63 -29.34 -27.38
N ASN A 190 -36.97 -29.64 -28.49
CA ASN A 190 -37.51 -29.46 -29.83
C ASN A 190 -38.48 -30.63 -30.12
N LYS A 191 -39.57 -30.71 -29.38
CA LYS A 191 -40.75 -31.54 -29.68
C LYS A 191 -41.96 -30.63 -29.84
N GLY A 192 -42.04 -30.01 -31.01
CA GLY A 192 -43.20 -29.19 -31.37
C GLY A 192 -43.31 -28.77 -32.83
N LYS A 193 -42.36 -29.14 -33.69
CA LYS A 193 -42.37 -28.78 -35.12
C LYS A 193 -42.54 -29.97 -36.07
N GLU A 194 -43.32 -30.98 -35.68
CA GLU A 194 -43.62 -32.13 -36.55
C GLU A 194 -45.11 -32.41 -36.76
N ASN A 195 -46.01 -31.47 -36.41
CA ASN A 195 -47.46 -31.62 -36.67
C ASN A 195 -48.08 -30.36 -37.32
N ALA A 196 -47.41 -29.81 -38.33
CA ALA A 196 -48.07 -29.00 -39.37
C ALA A 196 -47.82 -29.69 -40.72
N VAL A 197 -48.28 -30.94 -40.76
CA VAL A 197 -48.47 -31.78 -41.93
C VAL A 197 -49.71 -31.22 -42.62
N THR A 198 -49.57 -30.93 -43.92
CA THR A 198 -50.63 -31.04 -44.93
C THR A 198 -52.03 -30.54 -44.56
N GLU A 199 -52.41 -29.40 -45.14
CA GLU A 199 -53.65 -29.25 -45.89
C GLU A 199 -53.47 -28.15 -46.94
#